data_AF-A0A4Z1CZN2-F1
#
_entry.id   AF-A0A4Z1CZN2-F1
#
_cell.length_a   1.000
_cell.length_b   1.000
_cell.length_c   1.000
_cell.angle_alpha   90.00
_cell.angle_beta   90.00
_cell.angle_gamma   90.00
#
_symmetry.space_group_name_H-M   'P 1'
#
loop_
_entity.id
_entity.type
_entity.pdbx_description
1 polymer ?
#
loop_
_entity_poly.entity_id
_entity_poly.type
_entity_poly.pdbx_seq_one_letter_code
_entity_poly.pdbx_strand_id
1 'polypeptide(L)'
;MKPAVPMPALPASARASLRSPIAFRCEATAHDLGGSREILLATYRGRSPRLAARWLRAEAHRLARLLSPALGALFLRDAPFTAAGPDVPRPDAELRAWADDERAYEHALRSLASGRALMFTATDYDARYSLRAYPLPTRWASIDR
;
A
#
# COMPACT_ATOMS: atom_id res chain seq x y z
N MET A 1 -3.20 15.14 65.30
CA MET A 1 -3.60 15.53 63.93
C MET A 1 -2.35 15.93 63.16
N LYS A 2 -1.96 15.18 62.13
CA LYS A 2 -0.81 15.52 61.25
C LYS A 2 -1.34 16.27 60.01
N PRO A 3 -0.69 17.34 59.53
CA PRO A 3 -1.09 17.96 58.28
C PRO A 3 -0.62 17.09 57.10
N ALA A 4 -1.49 16.93 56.10
CA ALA A 4 -1.18 16.26 54.85
C ALA A 4 -0.35 17.20 53.95
N VAL A 5 0.78 16.71 53.46
CA VAL A 5 1.62 17.40 52.47
C VAL A 5 0.97 17.23 51.09
N PRO A 6 0.69 18.30 50.33
CA PRO A 6 0.19 18.15 48.98
C PRO A 6 1.32 17.71 48.04
N MET A 7 1.13 16.60 47.33
CA MET A 7 1.98 16.22 46.21
C MET A 7 1.84 17.25 45.07
N PRO A 8 2.95 17.68 44.44
CA PRO A 8 2.84 18.46 43.22
C PRO A 8 2.27 17.58 42.10
N ALA A 9 1.17 18.05 41.49
CA ALA A 9 0.64 17.45 40.27
C ALA A 9 1.70 17.54 39.17
N LEU A 10 2.00 16.40 38.54
CA LEU A 10 2.84 16.35 37.35
C LEU A 10 2.26 17.28 36.27
N PRO A 11 3.07 18.13 35.61
CA PRO A 11 2.58 18.96 34.52
C PRO A 11 2.10 18.09 33.36
N ALA A 12 0.94 18.44 32.81
CA ALA A 12 0.32 17.81 31.65
C ALA A 12 1.18 17.88 30.35
N SER A 13 2.38 18.46 30.43
CA SER A 13 3.30 18.67 29.33
C SER A 13 4.06 17.42 28.88
N ALA A 14 3.86 16.26 29.53
CA ALA A 14 4.58 15.02 29.20
C ALA A 14 3.78 14.01 28.35
N ARG A 15 2.62 14.38 27.77
CA ARG A 15 1.74 13.43 27.06
C ARG A 15 1.62 13.59 25.55
N ALA A 16 2.30 14.55 24.95
CA ALA A 16 2.47 14.56 23.50
C ALA A 16 3.81 13.90 23.16
N SER A 17 3.81 12.57 23.07
CA SER A 17 4.80 11.91 22.20
C SER A 17 4.61 12.57 20.83
N LEU A 18 5.54 13.44 20.45
CA LEU A 18 5.67 13.96 19.10
C LEU A 18 6.02 12.75 18.23
N ARG A 19 5.01 11.93 17.91
CA ARG A 19 5.13 10.88 16.90
C ARG A 19 5.49 11.63 15.64
N SER A 20 6.76 11.57 15.25
CA SER A 20 7.24 12.15 14.01
C SER A 20 6.26 11.74 12.91
N PRO A 21 5.78 12.68 12.08
CA PRO A 21 4.70 12.40 11.16
C PRO A 21 5.11 11.29 10.19
N ILE A 22 4.63 10.06 10.42
CA ILE A 22 4.99 8.91 9.60
C ILE A 22 4.56 9.18 8.16
N ALA A 23 5.55 9.34 7.28
CA ALA A 23 5.33 9.36 5.84
C ALA A 23 5.21 7.92 5.35
N PHE A 24 4.65 7.72 4.18
CA PHE A 24 4.52 6.39 3.57
C PHE A 24 5.09 6.45 2.16
N ARG A 25 5.89 5.46 1.79
CA ARG A 25 6.19 5.20 0.38
C ARG A 25 5.30 4.04 -0.04
N CYS A 26 4.62 4.22 -1.15
CA CYS A 26 3.78 3.21 -1.74
C CYS A 26 4.27 2.93 -3.16
N GLU A 27 4.26 1.67 -3.55
CA GLU A 27 4.85 1.19 -4.80
C GLU A 27 3.99 0.09 -5.41
N ALA A 28 3.93 0.10 -6.73
CA ALA A 28 3.41 -0.99 -7.53
C ALA A 28 4.56 -1.50 -8.38
N THR A 29 4.85 -2.80 -8.30
CA THR A 29 5.95 -3.41 -9.04
C THR A 29 5.49 -4.66 -9.77
N ALA A 30 6.13 -4.97 -10.89
CA ALA A 30 6.04 -6.26 -11.57
C ALA A 30 7.39 -6.95 -11.47
N HIS A 31 7.37 -8.21 -11.08
CA HIS A 31 8.54 -9.09 -11.11
C HIS A 31 8.34 -10.17 -12.15
N ASP A 32 9.40 -10.58 -12.83
CA ASP A 32 9.38 -11.88 -13.50
C ASP A 32 9.24 -13.02 -12.47
N LEU A 33 8.69 -14.16 -12.87
CA LEU A 33 8.57 -15.30 -11.95
C LEU A 33 9.94 -15.89 -11.55
N GLY A 34 10.97 -15.66 -12.35
CA GLY A 34 12.36 -16.01 -12.02
C GLY A 34 12.98 -15.14 -10.92
N GLY A 35 12.36 -14.00 -10.58
CA GLY A 35 12.87 -13.05 -9.58
C GLY A 35 14.12 -12.27 -10.01
N SER A 36 14.49 -12.34 -11.28
CA SER A 36 15.69 -11.70 -11.83
C SER A 36 15.48 -10.22 -12.15
N ARG A 37 14.23 -9.80 -12.38
CA ARG A 37 13.89 -8.44 -12.81
C ARG A 37 12.70 -7.92 -12.04
N GLU A 38 12.85 -6.71 -11.48
CA GLU A 38 11.75 -5.91 -10.94
C GLU A 38 11.58 -4.65 -11.78
N ILE A 39 10.34 -4.34 -12.14
CA ILE A 39 9.94 -3.12 -12.83
C ILE A 39 9.01 -2.33 -11.93
N LEU A 40 9.34 -1.08 -11.68
CA LEU A 40 8.50 -0.14 -10.95
C LEU A 40 7.41 0.41 -11.88
N LEU A 41 6.14 0.10 -11.56
CA LEU A 41 4.98 0.49 -12.35
C LEU A 41 4.39 1.83 -11.91
N ALA A 42 4.39 2.08 -10.59
CA ALA A 42 3.91 3.32 -10.01
C ALA A 42 4.50 3.55 -8.61
N THR A 43 4.57 4.82 -8.21
CA THR A 43 4.91 5.21 -6.83
C THR A 43 4.01 6.30 -6.31
N TYR A 44 3.88 6.36 -4.98
CA TYR A 44 3.20 7.43 -4.28
C TYR A 44 3.85 7.69 -2.92
N ARG A 45 3.86 8.96 -2.51
CA ARG A 45 4.27 9.37 -1.17
C ARG A 45 3.04 9.81 -0.38
N GLY A 46 2.61 8.99 0.57
CA GLY A 46 1.49 9.26 1.46
C GLY A 46 1.93 10.06 2.69
N ARG A 47 1.10 11.01 3.11
CA ARG A 47 1.29 11.77 4.36
C ARG A 47 0.47 11.22 5.53
N SER A 48 -0.27 10.13 5.29
CA SER A 48 -1.08 9.47 6.32
C SER A 48 -1.36 8.01 5.93
N PRO A 49 -1.68 7.14 6.91
CA PRO A 49 -2.08 5.76 6.64
C PRO A 49 -3.29 5.66 5.71
N ARG A 50 -4.28 6.55 5.86
CA ARG A 50 -5.49 6.59 5.02
C ARG A 50 -5.17 6.89 3.57
N LEU A 51 -4.28 7.85 3.30
CA LEU A 51 -3.88 8.17 1.94
C LEU A 51 -3.09 7.02 1.30
N ALA A 52 -2.20 6.38 2.05
CA ALA A 52 -1.46 5.20 1.58
C ALA A 52 -2.41 4.02 1.25
N ALA A 53 -3.35 3.70 2.15
CA ALA A 53 -4.34 2.65 1.91
C ALA A 53 -5.25 2.96 0.71
N ARG A 54 -5.73 4.21 0.58
CA ARG A 54 -6.52 4.64 -0.58
C ARG A 54 -5.74 4.54 -1.88
N TRP A 55 -4.45 4.90 -1.86
CA TRP A 55 -3.60 4.75 -3.03
C TRP A 55 -3.45 3.29 -3.44
N LEU A 56 -3.19 2.37 -2.49
CA LEU A 56 -3.11 0.94 -2.79
C LEU A 56 -4.40 0.41 -3.44
N ARG A 57 -5.57 0.76 -2.89
CA ARG A 57 -6.89 0.39 -3.45
C ARG A 57 -7.09 0.93 -4.86
N ALA A 58 -6.78 2.21 -5.07
CA ALA A 58 -6.90 2.83 -6.38
C ALA A 58 -5.95 2.21 -7.42
N GLU A 59 -4.73 1.89 -7.01
CA GLU A 59 -3.71 1.28 -7.88
C GLU A 59 -4.05 -0.18 -8.20
N ALA A 60 -4.60 -0.94 -7.25
CA ALA A 60 -5.14 -2.27 -7.51
C ALA A 60 -6.22 -2.25 -8.60
N HIS A 61 -7.19 -1.33 -8.50
CA HIS A 61 -8.19 -1.15 -9.56
C HIS A 61 -7.56 -0.71 -10.89
N ARG A 62 -6.54 0.15 -10.86
CA ARG A 62 -5.85 0.61 -12.08
C ARG A 62 -5.16 -0.57 -12.78
N LEU A 63 -4.38 -1.36 -12.06
CA LEU A 63 -3.71 -2.55 -12.59
C LEU A 63 -4.74 -3.58 -13.09
N ALA A 64 -5.80 -3.84 -12.33
CA ALA A 64 -6.86 -4.75 -12.75
C ALA A 64 -7.53 -4.34 -14.08
N ARG A 65 -7.64 -3.03 -14.37
CA ARG A 65 -8.15 -2.54 -15.67
C ARG A 65 -7.12 -2.67 -16.79
N LEU A 66 -5.84 -2.50 -16.50
CA LEU A 66 -4.77 -2.65 -17.49
C LEU A 66 -4.53 -4.11 -17.87
N LEU A 67 -4.68 -5.03 -16.91
CA LEU A 67 -4.55 -6.47 -17.13
C LEU A 67 -5.80 -7.10 -17.76
N SER A 68 -6.94 -6.44 -17.67
CA SER A 68 -8.22 -6.89 -18.24
C SER A 68 -8.88 -5.74 -19.01
N PRO A 69 -8.26 -5.29 -20.11
CA PRO A 69 -8.78 -4.19 -20.90
C PRO A 69 -10.02 -4.63 -21.69
N ALA A 70 -10.87 -3.66 -22.03
CA ALA A 70 -11.99 -3.92 -22.94
C ALA A 70 -11.47 -4.36 -24.32
N LEU A 71 -12.18 -5.27 -24.99
CA LEU A 71 -11.81 -5.76 -26.32
C LEU A 71 -11.68 -4.64 -27.38
N GLY A 72 -12.37 -3.52 -27.19
CA GLY A 72 -12.27 -2.33 -28.05
C GLY A 72 -11.18 -1.33 -27.65
N ALA A 73 -10.26 -1.68 -26.74
CA ALA A 73 -9.19 -0.77 -26.34
C ALA A 73 -8.28 -0.46 -27.53
N LEU A 74 -8.05 0.83 -27.81
CA LEU A 74 -7.30 1.30 -28.99
C LEU A 74 -5.88 0.70 -29.11
N PHE A 75 -5.25 0.35 -27.98
CA PHE A 75 -3.92 -0.25 -27.95
C PHE A 75 -3.92 -1.76 -28.23
N LEU A 76 -5.09 -2.41 -28.31
CA LEU A 76 -5.27 -3.82 -28.66
C LEU A 76 -5.91 -4.03 -30.04
N ARG A 77 -6.17 -2.97 -30.80
CA ARG A 77 -6.92 -3.03 -32.08
C ARG A 77 -6.42 -4.08 -33.06
N ASP A 78 -5.11 -4.34 -33.07
CA ASP A 78 -4.42 -5.26 -33.99
C ASP A 78 -3.85 -6.49 -33.26
N ALA A 79 -4.15 -6.64 -31.96
CA ALA A 79 -3.62 -7.74 -31.16
C ALA A 79 -4.43 -9.03 -31.41
N PRO A 80 -3.77 -10.19 -31.56
CA PRO A 80 -4.48 -11.46 -31.62
C PRO A 80 -5.15 -11.75 -30.28
N PHE A 81 -6.39 -12.25 -30.31
CA PHE A 81 -7.13 -12.65 -29.12
C PHE A 81 -7.29 -14.16 -29.07
N THR A 82 -7.02 -14.74 -27.91
CA THR A 82 -7.28 -16.14 -27.61
C THR A 82 -8.17 -16.21 -26.38
N ALA A 83 -9.20 -17.05 -26.43
CA ALA A 83 -10.01 -17.30 -25.24
C ALA A 83 -9.14 -17.96 -24.16
N ALA A 84 -9.10 -17.36 -22.97
CA ALA A 84 -8.42 -17.95 -21.83
C ALA A 84 -9.19 -19.20 -21.35
N GLY A 85 -8.46 -20.28 -21.07
CA GLY A 85 -9.00 -21.47 -20.41
C GLY A 85 -9.37 -21.21 -18.95
N PRO A 86 -10.09 -22.15 -18.30
CA PRO A 86 -10.57 -21.98 -16.92
C PRO A 86 -9.44 -21.90 -15.88
N ASP A 87 -8.30 -22.53 -16.14
CA ASP A 87 -7.16 -22.62 -15.20
C ASP A 87 -6.12 -21.50 -15.40
N VAL A 88 -6.40 -20.55 -16.29
CA VAL A 88 -5.48 -19.42 -16.55
C VAL A 88 -5.52 -18.47 -15.35
N PRO A 89 -4.36 -18.08 -14.77
CA PRO A 89 -4.31 -17.09 -13.70
C PRO A 89 -5.08 -15.82 -14.06
N ARG A 90 -5.81 -15.27 -13.09
CA ARG A 90 -6.63 -14.06 -13.25
C ARG A 90 -6.17 -12.99 -12.27
N PRO A 91 -4.94 -12.45 -12.42
CA PRO A 91 -4.44 -11.42 -11.51
C PRO A 91 -5.32 -10.16 -11.54
N ASP A 92 -6.00 -9.89 -12.67
CA ASP A 92 -7.01 -8.84 -12.79
C ASP A 92 -8.17 -9.03 -11.81
N ALA A 93 -8.68 -10.26 -11.70
CA ALA A 93 -9.77 -10.60 -10.80
C ALA A 93 -9.33 -10.57 -9.33
N GLU A 94 -8.13 -11.07 -9.02
CA GLU A 94 -7.56 -11.02 -7.67
C GLU A 94 -7.35 -9.58 -7.18
N LEU A 95 -6.74 -8.73 -8.01
CA LEU A 95 -6.55 -7.31 -7.71
C LEU A 95 -7.88 -6.60 -7.49
N ARG A 96 -8.89 -6.91 -8.31
CA ARG A 96 -10.23 -6.32 -8.18
C ARG A 96 -10.93 -6.80 -6.92
N ALA A 97 -10.90 -8.10 -6.63
CA ALA A 97 -11.48 -8.67 -5.43
C ALA A 97 -10.85 -8.08 -4.16
N TRP A 98 -9.52 -7.94 -4.11
CA TRP A 98 -8.83 -7.29 -2.99
C TRP A 98 -9.23 -5.81 -2.85
N ALA A 99 -9.34 -5.10 -3.97
CA ALA A 99 -9.70 -3.68 -3.97
C ALA A 99 -11.17 -3.44 -3.60
N ASP A 100 -12.07 -4.38 -3.90
CA ASP A 100 -13.50 -4.31 -3.56
C ASP A 100 -13.80 -4.83 -2.14
N ASP A 101 -12.91 -5.61 -1.53
CA ASP A 101 -13.07 -6.11 -0.17
C ASP A 101 -12.79 -5.03 0.89
N GLU A 102 -13.85 -4.56 1.54
CA GLU A 102 -13.76 -3.58 2.61
C GLU A 102 -12.95 -4.09 3.81
N ARG A 103 -12.97 -5.40 4.10
CA ARG A 103 -12.17 -5.98 5.20
C ARG A 103 -10.68 -5.92 4.88
N ALA A 104 -10.32 -6.14 3.62
CA ALA A 104 -8.95 -5.99 3.14
C ALA A 104 -8.47 -4.54 3.25
N TYR A 105 -9.31 -3.57 2.85
CA TYR A 105 -9.02 -2.15 2.99
C TYR A 105 -8.85 -1.73 4.45
N GLU A 106 -9.74 -2.16 5.34
CA GLU A 106 -9.62 -1.89 6.77
C GLU A 106 -8.36 -2.53 7.38
N HIS A 107 -8.03 -3.76 6.98
CA HIS A 107 -6.80 -4.42 7.41
C HIS A 107 -5.57 -3.62 6.97
N ALA A 108 -5.52 -3.17 5.72
CA ALA A 108 -4.47 -2.32 5.20
C ALA A 108 -4.32 -1.03 6.02
N LEU A 109 -5.44 -0.35 6.27
CA LEU A 109 -5.45 0.88 7.06
C LEU A 109 -4.94 0.66 8.50
N ARG A 110 -5.43 -0.39 9.18
CA ARG A 110 -5.00 -0.72 10.55
C ARG A 110 -3.51 -1.05 10.60
N SER A 111 -3.01 -1.83 9.65
CA SER A 111 -1.59 -2.18 9.56
C SER A 111 -0.73 -0.93 9.38
N LEU A 112 -1.06 -0.05 8.43
CA LEU A 112 -0.31 1.19 8.19
C LEU A 112 -0.41 2.17 9.37
N ALA A 113 -1.57 2.28 10.02
CA ALA A 113 -1.75 3.12 11.21
C ALA A 113 -0.93 2.63 12.41
N SER A 114 -0.68 1.32 12.49
CA SER A 114 0.20 0.73 13.49
C SER A 114 1.69 0.79 13.14
N GLY A 115 2.05 1.44 12.02
CA GLY A 115 3.45 1.52 11.58
C GLY A 115 4.00 0.21 11.00
N ARG A 116 3.12 -0.68 10.51
CA ARG A 116 3.53 -1.89 9.79
C ARG A 116 3.44 -1.69 8.28
N ALA A 117 4.36 -2.33 7.55
CA ALA A 117 4.26 -2.41 6.11
C ALA A 117 3.10 -3.33 5.68
N LEU A 118 2.60 -3.10 4.47
CA LEU A 118 1.63 -3.95 3.79
C LEU A 118 2.20 -4.36 2.44
N MET A 119 1.94 -5.61 2.06
CA MET A 119 2.17 -6.10 0.71
C MET A 119 0.99 -6.97 0.29
N PHE A 120 0.47 -6.71 -0.91
CA PHE A 120 -0.45 -7.58 -1.63
C PHE A 120 0.22 -8.03 -2.93
N THR A 121 -0.04 -9.27 -3.36
CA THR A 121 0.51 -9.82 -4.60
C THR A 121 -0.55 -10.56 -5.39
N ALA A 122 -0.56 -10.36 -6.71
CA ALA A 122 -1.30 -11.17 -7.67
C ALA A 122 -0.31 -11.74 -8.70
N THR A 123 -0.45 -13.01 -9.05
CA THR A 123 0.50 -13.71 -9.91
C THR A 123 -0.16 -14.08 -11.25
N ASP A 124 0.52 -13.74 -12.33
CA ASP A 124 0.20 -14.09 -13.72
C ASP A 124 1.07 -15.28 -14.18
N TYR A 125 0.95 -15.68 -15.45
CA TYR A 125 1.74 -16.76 -16.03
C TYR A 125 3.25 -16.44 -16.14
N ASP A 126 3.63 -15.17 -16.28
CA ASP A 126 5.02 -14.74 -16.46
C ASP A 126 5.48 -13.66 -15.46
N ALA A 127 4.54 -13.04 -14.74
CA ALA A 127 4.82 -11.92 -13.87
C ALA A 127 4.09 -12.00 -12.53
N ARG A 128 4.69 -11.44 -11.47
CA ARG A 128 4.05 -11.18 -10.19
C ARG A 128 3.91 -9.69 -9.95
N TYR A 129 2.69 -9.21 -9.82
CA TYR A 129 2.37 -7.83 -9.46
C TYR A 129 2.35 -7.70 -7.95
N SER A 130 3.06 -6.71 -7.41
CA SER A 130 3.09 -6.40 -5.98
C SER A 130 2.60 -4.97 -5.74
N LEU A 131 1.70 -4.80 -4.76
CA LEU A 131 1.31 -3.51 -4.19
C LEU A 131 1.88 -3.41 -2.79
N ARG A 132 2.78 -2.46 -2.56
CA ARG A 132 3.52 -2.31 -1.30
C ARG A 132 3.27 -0.94 -0.72
N ALA A 133 3.12 -0.87 0.60
CA ALA A 133 3.18 0.39 1.33
C ALA A 133 4.00 0.20 2.59
N TYR A 134 4.95 1.09 2.82
CA TYR A 134 5.82 1.05 3.97
C TYR A 134 5.90 2.42 4.66
N PRO A 135 5.83 2.43 6.00
CA PRO A 135 6.07 3.63 6.77
C PRO A 135 7.54 4.03 6.65
N LEU A 136 7.77 5.30 6.39
CA LEU A 136 9.06 5.95 6.43
C LEU A 136 9.17 6.67 7.77
N PRO A 137 10.28 6.50 8.51
CA PRO A 137 10.61 7.44 9.57
C PRO A 137 10.76 8.82 8.93
N THR A 138 9.96 9.80 9.34
CA THR A 138 10.30 11.19 9.04
C THR A 138 11.59 11.49 9.78
N ARG A 139 12.70 11.53 9.04
CA ARG A 139 13.97 12.07 9.52
C ARG A 139 13.70 13.47 10.05
N TRP A 140 13.79 13.63 11.36
CA TRP A 140 14.12 14.92 11.93
C TRP A 140 15.63 15.09 11.71
N ALA A 141 16.00 16.19 11.06
CA ALA A 141 17.38 16.60 10.97
C ALA A 141 17.85 16.97 12.38
N SER A 142 18.76 16.18 12.94
CA SER A 142 19.70 16.75 13.90
C SER A 142 20.71 17.55 13.09
N ILE A 143 20.60 18.85 13.25
CA ILE A 143 21.65 19.82 12.98
C ILE A 143 22.88 19.40 13.78
N ASP A 144 23.99 19.16 13.10
CA ASP A 144 25.32 19.38 13.63
C ASP A 144 25.96 20.47 12.76
N ARG A 145 25.98 21.70 13.27
CA ARG A 145 27.13 22.60 13.15
C ARG A 145 27.06 23.78 14.11
#